data_AF-A0A9P4H6X7-F1
#
_entry.id   AF-A0A9P4H6X7-F1
#
_cell.length_a   1.000
_cell.length_b   1.000
_cell.length_c   1.000
_cell.angle_alpha   90.00
_cell.angle_beta   90.00
_cell.angle_gamma   90.00
#
_symmetry.space_group_name_H-M   'P 1'
#
loop_
_entity.id
_entity.type
_entity.pdbx_description
1 polymer ?
#
loop_
_entity_poly.entity_id
_entity_poly.type
_entity_poly.pdbx_seq_one_letter_code
_entity_poly.pdbx_strand_id
1 'polypeptide(L)' 'MSKPEHIDYEGFGERFQKELNHSQTVHIGDRIEVSGQGGWDRITEEIPGDLGAEVDQTFENIEHALKQAGGTGLD' A
#
# COMPACT_ATOMS: atom_id res chain seq x y z
N MET A 1 6.15 -21.30 12.76
CA MET A 1 5.86 -19.87 12.56
C MET A 1 6.06 -19.57 11.09
N SER A 2 5.10 -18.92 10.44
CA SER A 2 5.20 -18.49 9.03
C SER A 2 6.27 -17.39 8.91
N LYS A 3 7.06 -17.42 7.84
CA LYS A 3 8.05 -16.37 7.55
C LYS A 3 7.32 -15.15 6.98
N PRO A 4 7.58 -13.92 7.45
CA PRO A 4 6.99 -12.71 6.86
C PRO A 4 7.60 -12.44 5.49
N GLU A 5 6.75 -12.07 4.53
CA GLU A 5 7.12 -11.61 3.20
C GLU A 5 6.72 -10.16 3.04
N HIS A 6 7.69 -9.31 2.68
CA HIS A 6 7.50 -7.87 2.53
C HIS A 6 7.26 -7.56 1.05
N ILE A 7 6.18 -6.84 0.75
CA ILE A 7 5.78 -6.54 -0.62
C ILE A 7 5.52 -5.04 -0.74
N ASP A 8 6.25 -4.42 -1.66
CA ASP A 8 6.32 -2.98 -1.88
C ASP A 8 5.97 -2.69 -3.33
N TYR A 9 4.89 -1.94 -3.54
CA TYR A 9 4.42 -1.57 -4.87
C TYR A 9 5.30 -0.48 -5.50
N GLU A 10 5.28 -0.40 -6.83
CA GLU A 10 6.08 0.54 -7.63
C GLU A 10 5.86 2.00 -7.19
N GLY A 11 6.94 2.78 -7.21
CA GLY A 11 6.91 4.22 -6.90
C GLY A 11 7.04 4.47 -5.40
N PHE A 12 5.99 5.00 -4.77
CA PHE A 12 5.98 5.38 -3.37
C PHE A 12 6.40 4.20 -2.46
N GLY A 13 5.92 3.00 -2.74
CA GLY A 13 6.23 1.80 -1.94
C GLY A 13 7.72 1.45 -1.95
N GLU A 14 8.29 1.27 -3.14
CA GLU A 14 9.74 1.01 -3.32
C GLU A 14 10.61 2.12 -2.73
N ARG A 15 10.21 3.39 -2.88
CA ARG A 15 10.95 4.52 -2.31
C ARG A 15 10.97 4.47 -0.79
N PHE A 16 9.80 4.29 -0.16
CA PHE A 16 9.70 4.21 1.30
C PHE A 16 10.43 3.00 1.88
N GLN A 17 10.40 1.86 1.17
CA GLN A 17 11.19 0.69 1.54
C GLN A 17 12.67 1.07 1.55
N LYS A 18 13.17 1.67 0.48
CA LYS A 18 14.59 2.01 0.32
C LYS A 18 15.06 3.09 1.30
N GLU A 19 14.26 4.13 1.52
CA GLU A 19 14.67 5.31 2.29
C GLU A 19 14.40 5.16 3.78
N LEU A 20 13.32 4.48 4.16
CA LEU A 20 12.84 4.41 5.54
C LEU A 20 12.76 2.98 6.09
N ASN A 21 13.12 1.97 5.30
CA ASN A 21 12.88 0.56 5.63
C ASN A 21 11.41 0.29 5.99
N HIS A 22 10.50 1.00 5.33
CA HIS A 22 9.07 0.90 5.57
C HIS A 22 8.39 0.15 4.43
N SER A 23 7.79 -1.00 4.74
CA SER A 23 7.08 -1.80 3.73
C SER A 23 5.58 -1.46 3.67
N GLN A 24 5.01 -1.54 2.47
CA GLN A 24 3.60 -1.25 2.22
C GLN A 24 2.70 -2.37 2.69
N THR A 25 3.14 -3.62 2.52
CA THR A 25 2.44 -4.80 3.05
C THR A 25 3.40 -5.84 3.59
N VAL A 26 2.89 -6.63 4.54
CA VAL A 26 3.57 -7.83 5.05
C VAL A 26 2.58 -9.00 5.01
N HIS A 27 2.93 -10.04 4.26
CA HIS A 27 2.16 -11.28 4.18
C HIS A 27 2.72 -12.30 5.19
N ILE A 28 1.88 -12.80 6.10
CA ILE A 28 2.25 -13.74 7.16
C ILE A 28 1.24 -14.89 7.20
N GLY A 29 1.53 -15.99 6.50
CA GLY A 29 0.66 -17.16 6.48
C GLY A 29 -0.65 -16.88 5.72
N ASP A 30 -1.76 -16.70 6.44
CA ASP A 30 -3.09 -16.40 5.91
C ASP A 30 -3.53 -14.94 6.17
N ARG A 31 -2.64 -14.12 6.73
CA ARG A 31 -2.89 -12.70 7.05
C ARG A 31 -2.02 -11.80 6.18
N ILE A 32 -2.63 -10.72 5.68
CA ILE A 32 -1.92 -9.58 5.10
C ILE A 32 -2.08 -8.40 6.05
N GLU A 33 -0.97 -7.79 6.45
CA GLU A 33 -0.94 -6.53 7.18
C GLU A 33 -0.58 -5.41 6.20
N VAL A 34 -1.38 -4.35 6.17
CA VAL A 34 -1.20 -3.20 5.28
C VAL A 34 -0.80 -1.99 6.11
N SER A 35 0.27 -1.32 5.70
CA SER A 35 0.70 -0.05 6.31
C SER A 35 -0.31 1.06 6.05
N GLY A 36 -0.29 2.10 6.87
CA GLY A 36 -1.18 3.24 6.68
C GLY A 36 -1.05 3.83 5.28
N GLN A 37 -2.15 3.79 4.52
CA GLN A 37 -2.23 4.41 3.20
C GLN A 37 -2.92 5.78 3.33
N GLY A 38 -2.55 6.71 2.46
CA GLY A 38 -3.17 8.02 2.30
C GLY A 38 -3.45 8.30 0.83
N GLY A 39 -3.97 9.48 0.52
CA GLY A 39 -4.49 9.78 -0.82
C GLY A 39 -3.43 10.21 -1.84
N TRP A 40 -2.19 9.72 -1.76
CA TRP A 40 -1.16 10.02 -2.75
C TRP A 40 -1.35 9.20 -4.04
N ASP A 41 -1.03 9.79 -5.19
CA ASP A 41 -0.76 9.02 -6.39
C ASP A 41 0.55 8.22 -6.20
N ARG A 42 0.52 6.92 -6.51
CA ARG A 42 1.62 6.00 -6.20
C ARG A 42 2.92 6.31 -6.95
N ILE A 43 2.87 7.06 -8.05
CA ILE A 43 4.02 7.32 -8.92
C ILE A 43 4.51 8.76 -8.80
N THR A 44 3.59 9.72 -8.87
CA THR A 44 3.86 11.16 -8.84
C THR A 44 3.88 11.73 -7.42
N GLU A 45 3.30 11.01 -6.46
CA GLU A 45 3.11 11.42 -5.07
C GLU A 45 2.26 12.70 -4.91
N GLU A 46 1.57 13.12 -5.96
CA GLU A 46 0.60 14.19 -5.89
C GLU A 46 -0.60 13.76 -5.04
N ILE A 47 -1.10 14.68 -4.22
CA ILE A 47 -2.28 14.46 -3.38
C ILE A 47 -3.43 15.29 -3.98
N PRO A 48 -4.63 14.70 -4.18
CA PRO A 48 -5.80 15.43 -4.63
C PRO A 48 -6.10 16.64 -3.74
N GLY A 49 -6.47 17.76 -4.36
CA GLY A 49 -6.85 18.97 -3.61
C GLY A 49 -8.26 18.91 -2.99
N ASP A 50 -9.08 17.96 -3.42
CA ASP A 50 -10.40 17.69 -2.85
C ASP A 50 -10.33 16.54 -1.83
N LEU A 51 -10.95 16.72 -0.67
CA LEU A 51 -10.88 15.74 0.43
C LEU A 51 -11.61 14.43 0.09
N GLY A 52 -12.71 14.49 -0.66
CA GLY A 52 -13.42 13.30 -1.10
C GLY A 52 -12.53 12.47 -2.02
N ALA A 53 -11.90 13.12 -2.99
CA ALA A 53 -10.95 12.47 -3.89
C ALA A 53 -9.71 11.91 -3.16
N GLU A 54 -9.20 12.59 -2.12
CA GLU A 54 -8.10 12.06 -1.29
C GLU A 54 -8.52 10.78 -0.54
N VAL A 55 -9.74 10.74 -0.01
CA VAL A 55 -10.31 9.56 0.65
C VAL A 55 -10.48 8.41 -0.35
N ASP A 56 -11.05 8.67 -1.52
CA ASP A 56 -11.22 7.67 -2.58
C ASP A 56 -9.85 7.10 -3.00
N GLN A 57 -8.86 7.98 -3.24
CA GLN A 57 -7.50 7.57 -3.58
C GLN A 57 -6.85 6.73 -2.47
N THR A 58 -7.15 7.03 -1.20
CA THR A 58 -6.68 6.24 -0.06
C THR A 58 -7.21 4.81 -0.11
N PHE A 59 -8.50 4.62 -0.39
CA PHE A 59 -9.08 3.28 -0.52
C PHE A 59 -8.54 2.54 -1.76
N GLU A 60 -8.33 3.24 -2.87
CA GLU A 60 -7.66 2.65 -4.03
C GLU A 60 -6.22 2.19 -3.71
N ASN A 61 -5.49 2.96 -2.90
CA ASN A 61 -4.15 2.57 -2.44
C ASN A 61 -4.19 1.32 -1.56
N ILE A 62 -5.16 1.21 -0.66
CA ILE A 62 -5.37 0.01 0.18
C ILE A 62 -5.68 -1.20 -0.70
N GLU A 63 -6.60 -1.06 -1.66
CA GLU A 63 -6.96 -2.12 -2.57
C GLU A 63 -5.76 -2.59 -3.40
N HIS A 64 -5.00 -1.64 -3.96
CA HIS A 64 -3.80 -1.93 -4.73
C HIS A 64 -2.77 -2.69 -3.89
N ALA A 65 -2.47 -2.21 -2.69
CA ALA A 65 -1.51 -2.83 -1.78
C ALA A 65 -1.93 -4.27 -1.42
N LEU A 66 -3.21 -4.50 -1.09
CA LEU A 66 -3.75 -5.83 -0.82
C LEU A 66 -3.59 -6.77 -2.03
N LYS A 67 -3.91 -6.30 -3.23
CA LYS A 67 -3.81 -7.11 -4.46
C LYS A 67 -2.36 -7.45 -4.81
N GLN A 68 -1.43 -6.51 -4.65
CA GLN A 68 0.01 -6.78 -4.83
C GLN A 68 0.53 -7.82 -3.84
N ALA A 69 -0.02 -7.84 -2.62
CA ALA A 69 0.31 -8.86 -1.62
C ALA A 69 -0.31 -10.24 -1.85
N GLY A 70 -1.07 -10.41 -2.94
CA GLY A 70 -1.79 -11.65 -3.28
C GLY A 70 -3.18 -11.77 -2.65
N GLY A 71 -3.69 -10.71 -2.00
CA GLY A 71 -5.06 -10.63 -1.50
C GLY A 71 -6.08 -10.32 -2.60
N THR A 72 -7.37 -10.41 -2.26
CA THR A 72 -8.46 -10.16 -3.22
C THR A 72 -8.84 -8.69 -3.38
N GLY A 73 -8.43 -7.82 -2.44
CA GLY A 73 -8.84 -6.41 -2.39
C GLY A 73 -9.91 -6.16 -1.34
N LEU A 74 -10.74 -5.13 -1.56
CA LEU A 74 -11.78 -4.69 -0.63
C LEU A 74 -13.19 -5.22 -0.95
N ASP A 75 -13.35 -5.92 -2.08
CA ASP A 75 -14.63 -6.53 -2.53
C ASP A 75 -15.04 -7.79 -1.76
#